data_AF-A0A9X1IPX2-F1
#
_entry.id   AF-A0A9X1IPX2-F1
#
_cell.length_a   1.000
_cell.length_b   1.000
_cell.length_c   1.000
_cell.angle_alpha   90.00
_cell.angle_beta   90.00
_cell.angle_gamma   90.00
#
_symmetry.space_group_name_H-M   'P 1'
#
loop_
_entity.id
_entity.type
_entity.pdbx_description
1 polymer ?
#
loop_
_entity_poly.entity_id
_entity_poly.type
_entity_poly.pdbx_seq_one_letter_code
_entity_poly.pdbx_strand_id
1 'polypeptide(L)'
;MPELFGKYVFGDQVSGNIWAIGYANGAFVGSKSLLGNLPSLVGFGETVDGEIVATRYSFGSTALYRLGSDGVRPAVPEPASWALLIAGFAMAGGMLRRRPVYQAARRLV
;
A
#
# COMPACT_ATOMS: atom_id res chain seq x y z
N MET A 1 -1.15 10.21 -6.42
CA MET A 1 -2.44 9.76 -5.80
C MET A 1 -3.63 10.38 -6.55
N PRO A 2 -4.37 9.63 -7.38
CA PRO A 2 -5.34 10.20 -8.33
C PRO A 2 -6.47 11.04 -7.72
N GLU A 3 -6.91 10.70 -6.51
CA GLU A 3 -8.13 11.26 -5.91
C GLU A 3 -7.98 12.65 -5.27
N LEU A 4 -6.74 13.10 -5.05
CA LEU A 4 -6.45 14.46 -4.58
C LEU A 4 -6.09 15.43 -5.72
N PHE A 5 -5.99 14.95 -6.96
CA PHE A 5 -5.74 15.84 -8.09
C PHE A 5 -6.90 16.83 -8.28
N GLY A 6 -6.57 18.10 -8.45
CA GLY A 6 -7.55 19.19 -8.53
C GLY A 6 -8.21 19.51 -7.19
N LYS A 7 -7.63 19.10 -6.06
CA LYS A 7 -8.12 19.46 -4.72
C LYS A 7 -7.08 20.26 -3.95
N TYR A 8 -7.55 21.25 -3.19
CA TYR A 8 -6.76 21.90 -2.15
C TYR A 8 -6.91 21.11 -0.86
N VAL A 9 -5.78 20.76 -0.27
CA VAL A 9 -5.71 20.11 1.04
C VAL A 9 -5.30 21.13 2.08
N PHE A 10 -6.00 21.14 3.21
CA PHE A 10 -5.72 22.03 4.33
C PHE A 10 -6.03 21.34 5.64
N GLY A 11 -5.33 21.75 6.70
CA GLY A 11 -5.48 21.18 8.03
C GLY A 11 -5.73 22.26 9.07
N ASP A 12 -6.46 21.90 10.12
CA ASP A 12 -6.60 22.70 11.32
C ASP A 12 -5.65 22.13 12.39
N GLN A 13 -4.70 22.95 12.83
CA GLN A 13 -3.70 22.57 13.83
C GLN A 13 -4.33 22.31 15.22
N VAL A 14 -5.44 22.97 15.53
CA VAL A 14 -6.08 22.85 16.85
C VAL A 14 -6.87 21.56 16.95
N SER A 15 -7.76 21.30 15.98
CA SER A 15 -8.56 20.06 15.98
C SER A 15 -7.83 18.86 15.38
N GLY A 16 -6.77 19.08 14.60
CA GLY A 16 -6.08 18.05 13.82
C GLY A 16 -6.85 17.62 12.56
N ASN A 17 -8.00 18.22 12.25
CA ASN A 17 -8.79 17.81 11.10
C ASN A 17 -8.11 18.20 9.79
N ILE A 18 -8.04 17.26 8.85
CA ILE A 18 -7.52 17.46 7.50
C ILE A 18 -8.69 17.39 6.53
N TRP A 19 -8.78 18.41 5.66
CA TRP A 19 -9.86 18.58 4.71
C TRP A 19 -9.33 18.67 3.29
N ALA A 20 -10.18 18.33 2.34
CA ALA A 20 -9.99 18.64 0.93
C ALA A 20 -11.19 19.40 0.37
N ILE A 21 -10.94 20.34 -0.53
CA ILE A 21 -11.96 21.00 -1.34
C ILE A 21 -11.54 20.97 -2.80
N GLY A 22 -12.49 20.80 -3.72
CA GLY A 22 -12.18 20.84 -5.14
C GLY A 22 -11.76 22.25 -5.57
N TYR A 23 -10.91 22.34 -6.59
CA TYR A 23 -10.53 23.60 -7.20
C TYR A 23 -10.44 23.45 -8.71
N ALA A 24 -11.20 24.28 -9.41
CA ALA A 24 -11.29 24.27 -10.87
C ALA A 24 -11.52 25.69 -11.36
N ASN A 25 -10.91 26.04 -12.51
CA ASN A 25 -11.11 27.34 -13.17
C ASN A 25 -10.87 28.55 -12.24
N GLY A 26 -9.88 28.46 -11.34
CA GLY A 26 -9.54 29.55 -10.42
C GLY A 26 -10.45 29.67 -9.19
N ALA A 27 -11.42 28.77 -8.99
CA ALA A 27 -12.38 28.83 -7.90
C ALA A 27 -12.47 27.51 -7.13
N PHE A 28 -12.81 27.60 -5.84
CA PHE A 28 -13.18 26.44 -5.04
C PHE A 28 -14.54 25.91 -5.49
N VAL A 29 -14.62 24.59 -5.68
CA VAL A 29 -15.82 23.89 -6.12
C VAL A 29 -16.25 22.84 -5.10
N GLY A 30 -17.56 22.77 -4.85
CA GLY A 30 -18.16 21.82 -3.92
C GLY A 30 -17.95 22.18 -2.45
N SER A 31 -18.19 21.20 -1.58
CA SER A 31 -18.04 21.31 -0.13
C SER A 31 -16.72 20.73 0.33
N LYS A 32 -16.23 21.20 1.48
CA LYS A 32 -15.10 20.56 2.17
C LYS A 32 -15.44 19.10 2.50
N SER A 33 -14.50 18.21 2.22
CA SER A 33 -14.54 16.79 2.57
C SER A 33 -13.52 16.53 3.65
N LEU A 34 -13.91 15.89 4.77
CA LEU A 34 -12.96 15.44 5.78
C LEU A 34 -12.17 14.27 5.21
N LEU A 35 -10.83 14.37 5.22
CA LEU A 35 -9.93 13.28 4.82
C LEU A 35 -9.48 12.45 6.02
N GLY A 36 -9.38 13.08 7.19
CA GLY A 36 -8.97 12.39 8.41
C GLY A 36 -8.68 13.37 9.55
N ASN A 37 -8.25 12.81 10.68
CA ASN A 37 -7.86 13.56 11.86
C ASN A 37 -6.45 13.15 12.28
N LEU A 38 -5.56 14.13 12.41
CA LEU A 38 -4.18 13.98 12.83
C LEU A 38 -3.85 15.02 13.90
N PRO A 39 -3.98 14.70 15.20
CA PRO A 39 -3.63 15.60 16.28
C PRO A 39 -2.16 16.00 16.23
N SER A 40 -1.88 17.26 16.56
CA SER A 40 -0.52 17.83 16.49
C SER A 40 0.05 17.87 15.06
N LEU A 41 -0.83 18.09 14.08
CA LEU A 41 -0.46 18.42 12.71
C LEU A 41 0.39 19.71 12.70
N VAL A 42 1.55 19.68 12.06
CA VAL A 42 2.44 20.85 11.93
C VAL A 42 2.66 21.29 10.49
N GLY A 43 2.33 20.44 9.51
CA GLY A 43 2.46 20.83 8.13
C GLY A 43 2.16 19.72 7.15
N PHE A 44 2.36 20.05 5.88
CA PHE A 44 2.24 19.14 4.76
C PHE A 44 3.51 19.19 3.91
N GLY A 45 3.75 18.11 3.18
CA GLY A 45 4.78 18.00 2.16
C GLY A 45 4.29 17.11 1.03
N GLU A 46 5.16 16.92 0.05
CA GLU A 46 4.90 16.10 -1.12
C GLU A 46 6.08 15.14 -1.32
N THR A 47 5.78 13.88 -1.67
CA THR A 47 6.81 12.93 -2.08
C THR A 47 7.22 13.17 -3.52
N VAL A 48 8.31 12.52 -3.97
CA VAL A 48 8.74 12.58 -5.39
C VAL A 48 7.68 12.09 -6.37
N ASP A 49 6.77 11.22 -5.90
CA ASP A 49 5.69 10.64 -6.69
C ASP A 49 4.41 11.49 -6.68
N GLY A 50 4.45 12.68 -6.07
CA GLY A 50 3.31 13.59 -5.96
C GLY A 50 2.25 13.13 -4.95
N GLU A 51 2.64 12.39 -3.92
CA GLU A 51 1.76 12.03 -2.81
C GLU A 51 1.86 13.06 -1.69
N ILE A 52 0.71 13.51 -1.19
CA ILE A 52 0.68 14.45 -0.07
C ILE A 52 0.96 13.70 1.23
N VAL A 53 1.91 14.20 1.99
CA VAL A 53 2.26 13.72 3.33
C VAL A 53 1.95 14.80 4.36
N ALA A 54 1.39 14.41 5.49
CA ALA A 54 1.14 15.25 6.65
C ALA A 54 2.19 14.99 7.71
N THR A 55 2.75 16.06 8.27
CA THR A 55 3.75 15.99 9.34
C THR A 55 3.05 16.18 10.68
N ARG A 56 3.26 15.22 11.58
CA ARG A 56 2.86 15.32 12.98
C ARG A 56 4.10 15.54 13.83
N TYR A 57 4.01 16.48 14.75
CA TYR A 57 5.04 16.70 15.76
C TYR A 57 4.41 16.79 17.15
N SER A 58 4.82 15.88 18.02
CA SER A 58 4.46 15.86 19.44
C SER A 58 5.74 15.76 20.25
N PHE A 59 5.69 16.21 21.50
CA PHE A 59 6.83 16.06 22.40
C PHE A 59 7.26 14.58 22.47
N GLY A 60 8.50 14.27 22.07
CA GLY A 60 9.05 12.92 22.03
C GLY A 60 8.64 12.05 20.82
N SER A 61 7.89 12.56 19.85
CA SER A 61 7.48 11.78 18.67
C SER A 61 7.22 12.65 17.43
N THR A 62 7.90 12.32 16.33
CA THR A 62 7.69 12.93 15.02
C THR A 62 7.38 11.85 14.00
N ALA A 63 6.35 12.05 13.19
CA ALA A 63 5.96 11.08 12.17
C ALA A 63 5.39 11.77 10.93
N LEU A 64 5.61 11.13 9.78
CA LEU A 64 5.01 11.49 8.50
C LEU A 64 3.87 10.52 8.20
N TYR A 65 2.71 11.06 7.84
CA TYR A 65 1.52 10.31 7.50
C TYR A 65 1.18 10.58 6.05
N ARG A 66 1.13 9.53 5.23
CA ARG A 66 0.63 9.67 3.87
C ARG A 66 -0.90 9.79 3.88
N LEU A 67 -1.43 10.79 3.18
CA LEU A 67 -2.86 10.88 2.90
C LEU A 67 -3.18 9.88 1.78
N GLY A 68 -4.17 9.02 1.99
CA GLY A 68 -4.46 7.86 1.14
C GLY A 68 -5.87 7.33 1.36
N SER A 69 -6.63 6.97 0.33
CA SER A 69 -7.80 6.10 0.48
C SER A 69 -7.35 4.79 1.12
N ASP A 70 -7.95 4.48 2.26
CA ASP A 70 -7.76 3.30 3.09
C ASP A 70 -6.93 2.15 2.49
N GLY A 71 -5.70 2.03 2.97
CA GLY A 71 -5.19 0.76 3.48
C GLY A 71 -4.94 -0.39 2.51
N VAL A 72 -5.15 -0.26 1.20
CA VAL A 72 -4.68 -1.28 0.24
C VAL A 72 -3.19 -1.09 0.03
N ARG A 73 -2.40 -1.41 1.07
CA ARG A 73 -1.01 -1.80 0.85
C ARG A 73 -1.08 -2.97 -0.13
N PRO A 74 -0.34 -2.98 -1.25
CA PRO A 74 -0.25 -4.19 -2.04
C PRO A 74 0.15 -5.29 -1.08
N ALA A 75 -0.70 -6.31 -0.94
CA ALA A 75 -0.45 -7.41 -0.04
C ALA A 75 0.79 -8.11 -0.57
N VAL A 76 1.97 -7.69 -0.10
CA VAL A 76 3.17 -8.50 -0.21
C VAL A 76 2.78 -9.78 0.50
N PRO A 77 2.75 -10.94 -0.19
CA PRO A 77 2.42 -12.18 0.46
C PRO A 77 3.37 -12.32 1.63
N GLU A 78 2.81 -12.51 2.84
CA GLU A 78 3.62 -12.63 4.04
C GLU A 78 4.68 -13.74 3.85
N PRO A 79 5.81 -13.73 4.58
CA PRO A 79 6.86 -14.75 4.40
C PRO A 79 6.34 -16.19 4.38
N ALA A 80 5.27 -16.47 5.12
CA ALA A 80 4.56 -17.76 5.11
C ALA A 80 3.88 -18.09 3.77
N SER A 81 3.31 -17.10 3.08
CA SER A 81 2.68 -17.30 1.77
C SER A 81 3.70 -17.71 0.69
N TRP A 82 4.91 -17.13 0.73
CA TRP A 82 6.02 -17.58 -0.13
C TRP A 82 6.43 -19.01 0.18
N ALA A 83 6.55 -19.33 1.47
CA ALA A 83 6.91 -20.69 1.89
C ALA A 83 5.87 -21.72 1.40
N LEU A 84 4.58 -21.42 1.50
CA LEU A 84 3.51 -22.30 1.02
C LEU A 84 3.52 -22.47 -0.50
N LEU A 85 3.78 -21.39 -1.25
CA LEU A 85 3.91 -21.44 -2.71
C LEU A 85 5.10 -22.34 -3.12
N ILE A 86 6.26 -22.15 -2.50
CA ILE A 86 7.46 -22.98 -2.73
C ILE A 86 7.19 -24.43 -2.35
N ALA A 87 6.57 -24.68 -1.20
CA ALA A 87 6.22 -26.03 -0.75
C ALA A 87 5.26 -26.72 -1.73
N GLY A 88 4.26 -26.00 -2.24
CA GLY A 88 3.33 -26.48 -3.25
C GLY A 88 4.04 -26.89 -4.55
N PHE A 89 4.92 -26.03 -5.08
CA PHE A 89 5.70 -26.35 -6.28
C PHE A 89 6.68 -27.51 -6.07
N ALA A 90 7.33 -27.58 -4.90
CA ALA A 90 8.23 -28.69 -4.57
C ALA A 90 7.50 -30.04 -4.52
N MET A 91 6.30 -30.08 -3.93
CA MET A 91 5.47 -31.29 -3.91
C MET A 91 5.02 -31.69 -5.31
N ALA A 92 4.51 -30.75 -6.11
CA ALA A 92 4.07 -31.01 -7.48
C ALA A 92 5.22 -31.54 -8.36
N GLY A 93 6.39 -30.89 -8.30
CA GLY A 93 7.59 -31.34 -9.01
C GLY A 93 8.09 -32.70 -8.53
N GLY A 94 8.04 -32.96 -7.22
CA GLY A 94 8.40 -34.24 -6.63
C GLY A 94 7.53 -35.40 -7.12
N MET A 95 6.22 -35.18 -7.28
CA MET A 95 5.29 -36.19 -7.81
C MET A 95 5.58 -36.50 -9.28
N LEU A 96 5.81 -35.49 -10.11
CA LEU A 96 6.12 -35.66 -11.53
C LEU A 96 7.43 -36.44 -11.77
N ARG A 97 8.39 -36.33 -10.85
CA ARG A 97 9.69 -37.00 -10.95
C ARG A 97 9.64 -38.49 -10.57
N ARG A 98 8.56 -38.96 -9.92
CA ARG A 98 8.39 -40.37 -9.50
C ARG A 98 7.92 -41.29 -10.64
N ARG A 99 8.37 -41.08 -11.87
CA ARG A 99 8.14 -42.06 -12.94
C ARG A 99 9.13 -43.23 -12.77
N PRO A 100 8.67 -44.45 -12.49
CA PRO A 100 9.56 -45.61 -12.47
C PRO A 100 10.12 -45.80 -13.87
N VAL A 101 11.45 -45.78 -13.99
CA VAL A 101 12.13 -46.28 -15.18
C VAL A 101 11.85 -47.78 -15.21
N TYR A 102 10.94 -48.21 -16.08
CA TYR A 102 10.79 -49.62 -16.41
C TYR A 102 12.13 -50.06 -17.02
N GLN A 103 12.98 -50.68 -16.20
CA GLN A 103 14.13 -51.43 -16.68
C GLN A 103 13.56 -52.52 -17.57
N ALA A 104 13.58 -52.27 -18.89
CA ALA A 104 13.30 -53.28 -19.89
C ALA A 104 14.42 -54.31 -19.79
N ALA A 105 14.25 -55.26 -18.87
CA ALA A 105 15.06 -56.45 -18.74
C ALA A 105 14.84 -57.29 -19.99
N ARG A 106 15.50 -56.93 -21.09
CA ARG A 106 15.58 -57.75 -22.28
C ARG A 106 16.70 -58.77 -22.06
N ARG A 107 16.35 -59.86 -21.37
CA ARG A 107 17.00 -61.15 -21.56
C ARG A 107 16.90 -61.55 -23.03
N LEU A 108 17.94 -62.21 -23.54
CA LEU A 108 18.01 -63.35 -24.47
C LEU A 108 19.42 -63.30 -25.09
N VAL A 109 20.33 -64.19 -24.66
CA VAL A 109 20.60 -65.55 -25.21
C VAL A 109 21.02 -65.46 -26.67
#